data_AF-A0A8J2WA02-F1
#
_entry.id   AF-A0A8J2WA02-F1
#
_cell.length_a   1.000
_cell.length_b   1.000
_cell.length_c   1.000
_cell.angle_alpha   90.00
_cell.angle_beta   90.00
_cell.angle_gamma   90.00
#
_symmetry.space_group_name_H-M   'P 1'
#
loop_
_entity.id
_entity.type
_entity.pdbx_description
1 polymer ?
#
loop_
_entity_poly.entity_id
_entity_poly.type
_entity_poly.pdbx_seq_one_letter_code
_entity_poly.pdbx_strand_id
1 'polypeptide(L)'
;MSDLSFVNIGQQSLKLGDGVETSSKDVGPIVDRPTFFTSKIGARIMKLRGYWYTRHSVCSSRVKWLCAESRHKQCHAIVVTIGCMTVDRQNKHTHPPLLNASRQTDVDFLQLLDSNNRLMSS
;
A
#
# COMPACT_ATOMS: atom_id res chain seq x y z
N MET A 1 68.75 -0.35 33.95
CA MET A 1 67.45 0.22 34.34
C MET A 1 66.53 0.12 33.14
N SER A 2 65.38 -0.47 33.38
CA SER A 2 64.35 -0.94 32.46
C SER A 2 63.79 0.13 31.53
N ASP A 3 63.66 -0.20 30.24
CA ASP A 3 62.51 0.25 29.46
C ASP A 3 61.93 -0.95 28.70
N LEU A 4 60.74 -1.34 29.15
CA LEU A 4 59.84 -2.26 28.50
C LEU A 4 58.78 -1.40 27.84
N SER A 5 58.68 -1.41 26.51
CA SER A 5 57.49 -0.88 25.85
C SER A 5 57.18 -1.61 24.53
N PHE A 6 56.20 -2.50 24.67
CA PHE A 6 55.07 -2.77 23.78
C PHE A 6 55.27 -3.48 22.42
N VAL A 7 55.13 -4.81 22.52
CA VAL A 7 54.25 -5.71 21.75
C VAL A 7 53.74 -5.22 20.40
N ASN A 8 54.28 -5.84 19.36
CA ASN A 8 53.84 -5.81 17.97
C ASN A 8 52.55 -6.64 17.81
N ILE A 9 51.39 -5.99 17.63
CA ILE A 9 50.15 -6.66 17.21
C ILE A 9 50.12 -6.62 15.68
N GLY A 10 50.37 -7.79 15.09
CA GLY A 10 50.37 -7.98 13.66
C GLY A 10 48.98 -8.13 13.03
N GLN A 11 49.08 -8.25 11.71
CA GLN A 11 48.14 -8.88 10.78
C GLN A 11 46.96 -8.04 10.28
N GLN A 12 47.29 -7.29 9.23
CA GLN A 12 46.39 -6.79 8.19
C GLN A 12 46.22 -7.88 7.12
N SER A 13 45.00 -8.38 6.88
CA SER A 13 44.53 -8.91 5.59
C SER A 13 43.05 -9.35 5.65
N LEU A 14 42.44 -9.45 4.46
CA LEU A 14 41.13 -10.04 4.08
C LEU A 14 39.98 -9.02 4.00
N LYS A 15 39.23 -8.84 2.91
CA LYS A 15 39.11 -9.52 1.60
C LYS A 15 38.46 -8.53 0.61
N LEU A 16 38.81 -8.63 -0.68
CA LEU A 16 38.02 -8.09 -1.79
C LEU A 16 36.65 -8.80 -1.80
N GLY A 17 35.57 -8.04 -1.91
CA GLY A 17 34.21 -8.58 -1.99
C GLY A 17 33.37 -7.72 -2.92
N ASP A 18 32.92 -8.35 -3.99
CA ASP A 18 32.31 -7.80 -5.19
C ASP A 18 31.06 -6.97 -4.94
N GLY A 19 30.84 -6.00 -5.83
CA GLY A 19 29.74 -5.05 -5.75
C GLY A 19 28.35 -5.67 -5.89
N VAL A 20 27.38 -4.93 -5.36
CA VAL A 20 26.10 -4.74 -6.03
C VAL A 20 25.60 -3.34 -5.71
N GLU A 21 26.04 -2.42 -6.56
CA GLU A 21 25.33 -1.20 -6.88
C GLU A 21 23.95 -1.59 -7.42
N THR A 22 22.94 -1.66 -6.53
CA THR A 22 21.54 -1.68 -6.95
C THR A 22 21.19 -0.28 -7.45
N SER A 23 21.65 -0.02 -8.68
CA SER A 23 21.14 0.99 -9.58
C SER A 23 19.62 1.05 -9.41
N SER A 24 19.18 2.18 -8.85
CA SER A 24 17.79 2.57 -8.71
C SER A 24 17.19 2.58 -10.11
N LYS A 25 16.64 1.43 -10.51
CA LYS A 25 16.02 1.26 -11.83
C LYS A 25 14.86 2.23 -11.90
N ASP A 26 14.98 3.15 -12.84
CA ASP A 26 13.91 3.89 -13.51
C ASP A 26 12.53 3.27 -13.23
N VAL A 27 11.80 3.85 -12.27
CA VAL A 27 10.39 3.53 -12.07
C VAL A 27 9.66 4.28 -13.18
N GLY A 28 9.57 3.65 -14.36
CA GLY A 28 8.60 4.02 -15.37
C GLY A 28 7.21 4.18 -14.72
N PRO A 29 6.28 4.94 -15.32
CA PRO A 29 5.03 5.30 -14.66
C PRO A 29 4.33 4.04 -14.15
N ILE A 30 4.30 3.87 -12.83
CA ILE A 30 3.60 2.80 -12.13
C ILE A 30 2.11 2.94 -12.47
N VAL A 31 1.71 2.26 -13.54
CA VAL A 31 0.31 2.06 -13.91
C VAL A 31 -0.29 1.04 -12.95
N ASP A 32 -0.50 1.47 -11.72
CA ASP A 32 -1.10 0.63 -10.68
C ASP A 32 -2.47 0.14 -11.14
N ARG A 33 -2.57 -1.17 -11.39
CA ARG A 33 -3.82 -1.82 -11.81
C ARG A 33 -4.74 -1.98 -10.59
N PRO A 34 -6.04 -1.66 -10.68
CA PRO A 34 -6.96 -1.91 -9.58
C PRO A 34 -7.06 -3.41 -9.29
N THR A 35 -7.05 -3.77 -8.01
CA THR A 35 -7.30 -5.13 -7.54
C THR A 35 -8.64 -5.15 -6.82
N PHE A 36 -9.50 -6.11 -7.13
CA PHE A 36 -10.83 -6.22 -6.54
C PHE A 36 -10.89 -7.34 -5.51
N PHE A 37 -11.58 -7.06 -4.42
CA PHE A 37 -11.78 -7.97 -3.30
C PHE A 37 -13.26 -8.05 -2.97
N THR A 38 -13.64 -9.18 -2.38
CA THR A 38 -14.94 -9.34 -1.73
C THR A 38 -14.69 -9.60 -0.27
N SER A 39 -15.31 -8.79 0.58
CA SER A 39 -15.20 -8.90 2.03
C SER A 39 -16.00 -10.10 2.55
N LYS A 40 -15.81 -10.52 3.82
CA LYS A 40 -16.51 -11.71 4.34
C LYS A 40 -18.02 -11.49 4.42
N ILE A 41 -18.47 -10.25 4.62
CA ILE A 41 -19.89 -9.87 4.62
C ILE A 41 -20.41 -9.54 3.21
N GLY A 42 -19.62 -9.74 2.16
CA GLY A 42 -20.02 -9.56 0.76
C GLY A 42 -19.80 -8.16 0.18
N ALA A 43 -19.20 -7.24 0.92
CA ALA A 43 -18.91 -5.89 0.42
C ALA A 43 -17.87 -5.94 -0.71
N ARG A 44 -18.08 -5.12 -1.74
CA ARG A 44 -17.14 -5.01 -2.87
C ARG A 44 -16.12 -3.92 -2.60
N ILE A 45 -14.86 -4.30 -2.68
CA ILE A 45 -13.72 -3.48 -2.29
C ILE A 45 -12.74 -3.44 -3.46
N MET A 46 -12.12 -2.28 -3.67
CA MET A 46 -11.08 -2.08 -4.68
C MET A 46 -9.83 -1.52 -4.00
N LYS A 47 -8.66 -2.04 -4.35
CA LYS A 47 -7.36 -1.48 -3.99
C LYS A 47 -6.74 -0.84 -5.22
N LEU A 48 -6.27 0.39 -5.09
CA LEU A 48 -5.61 1.14 -6.16
C LEU A 48 -4.60 2.11 -5.56
N ARG A 49 -3.34 2.07 -6.03
CA ARG A 49 -2.25 2.96 -5.58
C ARG A 49 -2.05 2.97 -4.07
N GLY A 50 -2.17 1.80 -3.42
CA GLY A 50 -2.04 1.67 -1.96
C GLY A 50 -3.25 2.17 -1.14
N TYR A 51 -4.31 2.63 -1.80
CA TYR A 51 -5.55 3.04 -1.15
C TYR A 51 -6.65 2.01 -1.37
N TRP A 52 -7.58 1.96 -0.42
CA TRP A 52 -8.73 1.09 -0.45
C TRP A 52 -10.00 1.88 -0.67
N TYR A 53 -10.92 1.30 -1.42
CA TYR A 53 -12.18 1.91 -1.77
C TYR A 53 -13.32 0.92 -1.60
N THR A 54 -14.45 1.41 -1.11
CA THR A 54 -15.71 0.67 -1.04
C THR A 54 -16.62 1.10 -2.19
N ARG A 55 -17.40 0.14 -2.69
CA ARG A 55 -18.38 0.42 -3.74
C ARG A 55 -19.52 1.26 -3.19
N HIS A 56 -19.63 2.50 -3.67
CA HIS A 56 -20.66 3.43 -3.23
C HIS A 56 -21.92 3.36 -4.10
N SER A 57 -21.77 3.30 -5.42
CA SER A 57 -22.93 3.22 -6.32
C SER A 57 -22.56 2.55 -7.64
N VAL A 58 -23.55 1.89 -8.25
CA VAL A 58 -23.43 1.25 -9.58
C VAL A 58 -24.52 1.83 -10.47
N CYS A 59 -24.15 2.24 -11.67
CA CYS A 59 -25.07 2.73 -12.69
C CYS A 59 -24.61 2.21 -14.06
N SER A 60 -25.34 1.22 -14.60
CA SER A 60 -24.96 0.53 -15.84
C SER A 60 -23.51 0.02 -15.75
N SER A 61 -22.62 0.45 -16.65
CA SER A 61 -21.19 0.11 -16.66
C SER A 61 -20.32 0.97 -15.73
N ARG A 62 -20.89 1.96 -15.06
CA ARG A 62 -20.17 2.92 -14.21
C ARG A 62 -20.29 2.52 -12.73
N VAL A 63 -19.16 2.39 -12.04
CA VAL A 63 -19.12 2.15 -10.60
C VAL A 63 -18.36 3.29 -9.93
N LYS A 64 -18.98 3.88 -8.90
CA LYS A 64 -18.36 4.90 -8.05
C LYS A 64 -17.77 4.20 -6.82
N TRP A 65 -16.49 4.42 -6.58
CA TRP A 65 -15.72 3.90 -5.47
C TRP A 65 -15.31 5.06 -4.57
N LEU A 66 -15.67 5.00 -3.29
CA LEU A 66 -15.26 5.98 -2.28
C LEU A 66 -14.13 5.44 -1.44
N CYS A 67 -13.23 6.30 -0.99
CA CYS A 67 -12.20 5.91 -0.04
C CYS A 67 -12.83 5.20 1.16
N ALA A 68 -12.25 4.05 1.52
CA ALA A 68 -12.64 3.27 2.69
C ALA A 68 -12.54 4.08 3.99
N GLU A 69 -11.60 5.03 4.05
CA GLU A 69 -11.37 5.94 5.18
C GLU A 69 -12.23 7.21 5.12
N SER A 70 -13.24 7.27 4.25
CA SER A 70 -14.08 8.46 4.09
C SER A 70 -14.76 8.93 5.37
N ARG A 71 -15.21 7.99 6.22
CA ARG A 71 -15.84 8.28 7.52
C ARG A 71 -14.80 8.59 8.61
N HIS A 72 -13.72 7.82 8.67
CA HIS A 72 -12.74 7.87 9.76
C HIS A 72 -11.72 9.01 9.60
N LYS A 73 -11.35 9.34 8.35
CA LYS A 73 -10.37 10.38 8.00
C LYS A 73 -10.99 11.55 7.24
N GLN A 74 -12.32 11.60 7.15
CA GLN A 74 -13.05 12.60 6.36
C GLN A 74 -12.50 12.71 4.93
N CYS A 75 -12.14 11.55 4.36
CA CYS A 75 -11.52 11.47 3.05
C CYS A 75 -12.59 11.44 1.95
N HIS A 76 -12.55 12.42 1.04
CA HIS A 76 -13.51 12.51 -0.05
C HIS A 76 -12.98 11.94 -1.36
N ALA A 77 -11.92 11.13 -1.33
CA ALA A 77 -11.33 10.59 -2.54
C ALA A 77 -12.30 9.64 -3.27
N ILE A 78 -12.45 9.85 -4.58
CA ILE A 78 -13.38 9.11 -5.45
C ILE A 78 -12.66 8.60 -6.68
N VAL A 79 -12.87 7.32 -6.97
CA VAL A 79 -12.49 6.68 -8.23
C VAL A 79 -13.74 6.17 -8.92
N VAL A 80 -13.78 6.25 -10.25
CA VAL A 80 -14.89 5.75 -11.04
C VAL A 80 -14.35 4.70 -12.00
N THR A 81 -14.92 3.50 -12.03
CA THR A 81 -14.62 2.52 -13.08
C THR A 81 -15.73 2.54 -14.12
N ILE A 82 -15.38 2.42 -15.40
CA ILE A 82 -16.31 2.31 -16.53
C ILE A 82 -15.93 1.05 -17.30
N GLY A 83 -16.75 0.00 -17.20
CA GLY A 83 -16.40 -1.31 -17.73
C GLY A 83 -15.09 -1.83 -17.12
N CYS A 84 -14.09 -2.10 -17.96
CA CYS A 84 -12.75 -2.53 -17.53
C CYS A 84 -11.76 -1.38 -17.27
N MET A 85 -12.16 -0.12 -17.52
CA MET A 85 -11.29 1.05 -17.40
C MET A 85 -11.47 1.74 -16.05
N THR A 86 -10.36 2.18 -15.46
CA THR A 86 -10.36 3.02 -14.25
C THR A 86 -10.21 4.49 -14.63
N VAL A 87 -11.12 5.31 -14.14
CA VAL A 87 -11.14 6.77 -14.29
C VAL A 87 -10.95 7.39 -12.92
N ASP A 88 -9.83 8.07 -12.75
CA ASP A 88 -9.50 8.81 -11.56
C ASP A 88 -10.09 10.24 -11.65
N ARG A 89 -11.28 10.45 -11.07
CA ARG A 89 -11.93 11.77 -11.11
C ARG A 89 -11.53 12.69 -9.95
N GLN A 90 -11.39 12.16 -8.75
CA GLN A 90 -11.14 12.93 -7.53
C GLN A 90 -10.31 12.12 -6.53
N ASN A 91 -9.23 11.46 -6.95
CA ASN A 91 -8.36 10.68 -6.07
C ASN A 91 -7.36 11.56 -5.31
N LYS A 92 -7.88 12.57 -4.60
CA LYS A 92 -7.09 13.38 -3.66
C LYS A 92 -7.39 12.90 -2.25
N HIS A 93 -6.42 12.25 -1.62
CA HIS A 93 -6.54 11.75 -0.25
C HIS A 93 -6.06 12.80 0.75
N THR A 94 -6.72 12.85 1.90
CA THR A 94 -6.34 13.67 3.06
C THR A 94 -5.45 12.92 4.05
N HIS A 95 -5.05 11.69 3.71
CA HIS A 95 -4.26 10.80 4.56
C HIS A 95 -3.24 10.03 3.72
N PRO A 96 -2.13 9.59 4.34
CA PRO A 96 -1.20 8.70 3.67
C PRO A 96 -1.87 7.36 3.33
N PRO A 97 -1.36 6.65 2.31
CA PRO A 97 -1.78 5.27 2.07
C PRO A 97 -1.40 4.42 3.28
N LEU A 98 -2.16 3.35 3.51
CA LEU A 98 -1.80 2.34 4.50
C LEU A 98 -0.60 1.58 3.93
N LEU A 99 0.60 2.01 4.31
CA LEU A 99 1.90 1.48 3.87
C LEU A 99 2.15 0.12 4.51
N ASN A 100 1.42 -0.88 4.04
CA ASN A 100 1.64 -2.27 4.34
C ASN A 100 0.89 -3.05 3.26
N ALA A 101 1.60 -3.35 2.17
CA ALA A 101 1.11 -4.12 1.03
C ALA A 101 1.46 -5.62 1.15
N SER A 102 1.51 -6.16 2.38
CA SER A 102 1.64 -7.59 2.60
C SER A 102 0.26 -8.26 2.43
N ARG A 103 0.22 -9.54 2.01
CA ARG A 103 -1.05 -10.28 1.96
C ARG A 103 -1.75 -10.32 3.32
N GLN A 104 -0.98 -10.32 4.42
CA GLN A 104 -1.54 -10.32 5.77
C GLN A 104 -2.31 -9.02 6.05
N THR A 105 -1.76 -7.88 5.65
CA THR A 105 -2.35 -6.56 5.92
C THR A 105 -3.56 -6.29 5.04
N ASP A 106 -3.62 -6.92 3.85
CA ASP A 106 -4.84 -6.96 3.04
C ASP A 106 -5.98 -7.68 3.77
N VAL A 107 -5.71 -8.85 4.39
CA VAL A 107 -6.71 -9.60 5.18
C VAL A 107 -7.15 -8.81 6.41
N ASP A 108 -6.20 -8.23 7.14
CA ASP A 108 -6.48 -7.46 8.35
C ASP A 108 -7.36 -6.23 8.02
N PHE A 109 -7.04 -5.53 6.93
CA PHE A 109 -7.82 -4.39 6.49
C PHE A 109 -9.23 -4.77 6.04
N LEU A 110 -9.40 -5.89 5.32
CA LEU A 110 -10.72 -6.39 4.96
C LEU A 110 -11.57 -6.73 6.20
N GLN A 111 -10.95 -7.30 7.25
CA GLN A 111 -11.64 -7.61 8.51
C GLN A 111 -12.03 -6.33 9.27
N LEU A 112 -11.20 -5.28 9.23
CA LEU A 112 -11.53 -3.97 9.78
C LEU A 112 -12.68 -3.31 9.00
N LEU A 113 -12.65 -3.38 7.67
CA LEU A 113 -13.76 -2.91 6.85
C LEU A 113 -15.05 -3.67 7.12
N ASP A 114 -14.99 -4.99 7.30
CA ASP A 114 -16.16 -5.78 7.67
C ASP A 114 -16.76 -5.29 9.00
N SER A 115 -15.92 -4.99 9.98
CA SER A 115 -16.33 -4.47 11.28
C SER A 115 -16.98 -3.09 11.16
N ASN A 116 -16.39 -2.19 10.36
CA ASN A 116 -16.92 -0.85 10.12
C ASN A 116 -18.22 -0.90 9.31
N ASN A 117 -18.30 -1.69 8.25
CA ASN A 117 -19.49 -1.84 7.42
C ASN A 117 -20.67 -2.46 8.18
N ARG A 118 -20.41 -3.34 9.16
CA ARG A 118 -21.45 -3.89 10.05
C ARG A 118 -22.14 -2.79 10.87
N LEU A 119 -21.43 -1.73 11.25
CA LEU A 119 -22.01 -0.56 11.91
C LEU A 119 -22.80 0.35 10.95
N MET A 120 -22.72 0.14 9.63
CA MET A 120 -23.40 0.96 8.60
C MET A 120 -24.68 0.33 8.07
N SER A 121 -25.04 -0.89 8.51
CA SER A 121 -26.16 -1.67 7.98
C SER A 121 -27.40 -1.68 8.91
N SER A 122 -27.43 -0.78 9.89
CA SER A 122 -28.51 -0.62 10.88
C SER A 122 -29.24 0.69 10.70
#